data_AF-A0A3G9K6L8-F1
#
_entry.id   AF-A0A3G9K6L8-F1
#
_cell.length_a   1.000
_cell.length_b   1.000
_cell.length_c   1.000
_cell.angle_alpha   90.00
_cell.angle_beta   90.00
_cell.angle_gamma   90.00
#
_symmetry.space_group_name_H-M   'P 1'
#
loop_
_entity.id
_entity.type
_entity.pdbx_description
1 polymer ?
#
loop_
_entity_poly.entity_id
_entity_poly.type
_entity_poly.pdbx_seq_one_letter_code
_entity_poly.pdbx_strand_id
1 'polypeptide(L)'
;MPGVLRVYDCDGRHFIKSSQENSYDCVVLDAFSGSRPVASLATVECAFELRKILAPSGAVLANVVSAEEGSDISFLRDFAASLGAVFSNVYAELCEQDEFAVEDNYILVATDSSYIPDDALVFDADTFGTPVRDGDLKLTGTPGDINAGHPASGGKLI
;
A
#
# COMPACT_ATOMS: atom_id res chain seq x y z
N MET A 1 -11.95 -17.37 -20.22
CA MET A 1 -11.76 -16.18 -21.09
C MET A 1 -10.52 -15.46 -20.60
N PRO A 2 -9.61 -14.99 -21.47
CA PRO A 2 -8.48 -14.18 -21.01
C PRO A 2 -8.99 -12.87 -20.38
N GLY A 3 -8.29 -12.36 -19.37
CA GLY A 3 -8.62 -11.09 -18.74
C GLY A 3 -8.43 -9.90 -19.68
N VAL A 4 -9.07 -8.77 -19.36
CA VAL A 4 -8.88 -7.50 -20.07
C VAL A 4 -7.95 -6.62 -19.23
N LEU A 5 -6.84 -6.18 -19.81
CA LEU A 5 -5.93 -5.22 -19.18
C LEU A 5 -6.18 -3.83 -19.76
N ARG A 6 -6.39 -2.85 -18.89
CA ARG A 6 -6.46 -1.42 -19.24
C ARG A 6 -5.32 -0.69 -18.54
N VAL A 7 -4.53 0.05 -19.29
CA VAL A 7 -3.36 0.78 -18.78
C VAL A 7 -3.65 2.27 -18.82
N TYR A 8 -3.36 2.96 -17.72
CA TYR A 8 -3.49 4.41 -17.58
C TYR A 8 -2.13 4.99 -17.23
N ASP A 9 -1.67 5.97 -18.00
CA ASP A 9 -0.46 6.74 -17.70
C ASP A 9 -0.86 8.00 -16.93
N CYS A 10 -0.84 7.90 -15.59
CA CYS A 10 -1.18 9.00 -14.70
C CYS A 10 -0.66 8.74 -13.27
N ASP A 11 -0.68 9.77 -12.44
CA ASP A 11 -0.44 9.63 -11.00
C ASP A 11 -1.51 8.75 -10.33
N GLY A 12 -1.08 7.72 -9.59
CA GLY A 12 -1.98 6.75 -8.96
C GLY A 12 -2.87 7.36 -7.89
N ARG A 13 -2.36 8.31 -7.09
CA ARG A 13 -3.16 9.00 -6.07
C ARG A 13 -4.27 9.83 -6.70
N HIS A 14 -3.98 10.50 -7.81
CA HIS A 14 -4.98 11.20 -8.61
C HIS A 14 -6.01 10.23 -9.22
N PHE A 15 -5.56 9.11 -9.77
CA PHE A 15 -6.44 8.11 -10.37
C PHE A 15 -7.46 7.58 -9.37
N ILE A 16 -7.02 7.20 -8.15
CA ILE A 16 -7.90 6.75 -7.06
C ILE A 16 -8.95 7.81 -6.76
N LYS A 17 -8.53 9.08 -6.57
CA LYS A 17 -9.44 10.19 -6.25
C LYS A 17 -10.48 10.49 -7.35
N SER A 18 -10.13 10.23 -8.61
CA SER A 18 -11.00 10.48 -9.77
C SER A 18 -11.89 9.30 -10.16
N SER A 19 -11.67 8.13 -9.54
CA SER A 19 -12.35 6.90 -9.90
C SER A 19 -13.80 6.88 -9.39
N GLN A 20 -14.65 6.14 -10.08
CA GLN A 20 -16.05 5.98 -9.70
C GLN A 20 -16.15 5.14 -8.41
N GLU A 21 -17.12 5.47 -7.56
CA GLU A 21 -17.43 4.69 -6.37
C GLU A 21 -17.84 3.25 -6.71
N ASN A 22 -17.47 2.29 -5.85
CA ASN A 22 -17.79 0.85 -6.02
C ASN A 22 -17.42 0.28 -7.40
N SER A 23 -16.30 0.69 -7.98
CA SER A 23 -15.84 0.26 -9.31
C SER A 23 -14.79 -0.85 -9.28
N TYR A 24 -14.22 -1.16 -8.11
CA TYR A 24 -13.20 -2.18 -7.94
C TYR A 24 -13.54 -3.16 -6.82
N ASP A 25 -13.35 -4.45 -7.05
CA ASP A 25 -13.41 -5.46 -5.98
C ASP A 25 -12.09 -5.52 -5.19
N CYS A 26 -10.98 -5.11 -5.81
CA CYS A 26 -9.66 -5.15 -5.21
C CYS A 26 -8.79 -4.02 -5.78
N VAL A 27 -8.00 -3.40 -4.92
CA VAL A 27 -6.94 -2.45 -5.31
C VAL A 27 -5.61 -2.96 -4.79
N VAL A 28 -4.64 -3.13 -5.68
CA VAL A 28 -3.27 -3.51 -5.32
C VAL A 28 -2.37 -2.27 -5.41
N LEU A 29 -1.71 -1.93 -4.31
CA LEU A 29 -0.74 -0.85 -4.21
C LEU A 29 0.67 -1.45 -4.21
N ASP A 30 1.31 -1.43 -5.37
CA ASP A 30 2.69 -1.88 -5.57
C ASP A 30 3.50 -0.69 -6.11
N ALA A 31 3.82 0.24 -5.22
CA ALA A 31 4.38 1.55 -5.59
C ALA A 31 5.48 1.98 -4.63
N PHE A 32 6.66 2.25 -5.20
CA PHE A 32 7.87 2.60 -4.46
C PHE A 32 8.51 3.91 -4.96
N SER A 33 9.07 4.67 -4.03
CA SER A 33 10.00 5.77 -4.28
C SER A 33 11.37 5.37 -3.74
N GLY A 34 12.26 4.93 -4.63
CA GLY A 34 13.49 4.25 -4.24
C GLY A 34 13.16 2.89 -3.60
N SER A 35 13.65 2.65 -2.38
CA SER A 35 13.36 1.44 -1.59
C SER A 35 12.18 1.58 -0.62
N ARG A 36 11.44 2.69 -0.66
CA ARG A 36 10.35 2.97 0.29
C ARG A 36 9.00 3.04 -0.40
N PRO A 37 7.92 2.52 0.19
CA PRO A 37 6.58 2.71 -0.35
C PRO A 37 6.25 4.20 -0.50
N VAL A 38 5.41 4.54 -1.49
CA VAL A 38 5.03 5.94 -1.75
C VAL A 38 4.17 6.46 -0.59
N ALA A 39 4.73 7.36 0.23
CA ALA A 39 4.08 7.88 1.44
C ALA A 39 2.73 8.57 1.17
N SER A 40 2.55 9.18 -0.01
CA SER A 40 1.26 9.76 -0.41
C SER A 40 0.18 8.72 -0.69
N LEU A 41 0.47 7.42 -0.74
CA LEU A 41 -0.54 6.37 -0.80
C LEU A 41 -0.86 5.79 0.59
N ALA A 42 -0.05 6.10 1.59
CA ALA A 42 -0.14 5.54 2.93
C ALA A 42 -0.96 6.37 3.93
N THR A 43 -1.61 7.45 3.47
CA THR A 43 -2.32 8.38 4.36
C THR A 43 -3.76 7.95 4.62
N VAL A 44 -4.33 8.44 5.73
CA VAL A 44 -5.75 8.28 6.08
C VAL A 44 -6.66 8.81 4.96
N GLU A 45 -6.28 9.95 4.36
CA GLU A 45 -7.03 10.53 3.25
C GLU A 45 -6.98 9.64 2.00
N CYS A 46 -5.86 8.93 1.75
CA CYS A 46 -5.80 7.92 0.70
C CYS A 46 -6.74 6.76 1.00
N ALA A 47 -6.68 6.25 2.24
CA ALA A 47 -7.49 5.13 2.70
C ALA A 47 -8.98 5.41 2.52
N PHE A 48 -9.41 6.65 2.78
CA PHE A 48 -10.78 7.09 2.55
C PHE A 48 -11.19 7.06 1.07
N GLU A 49 -10.34 7.55 0.16
CA GLU A 49 -10.62 7.50 -1.28
C GLU A 49 -10.60 6.05 -1.81
N LEU A 50 -9.67 5.22 -1.34
CA LEU A 50 -9.63 3.79 -1.63
C LEU A 50 -10.93 3.10 -1.22
N ARG A 51 -11.41 3.39 0.00
CA ARG A 51 -12.65 2.80 0.52
C ARG A 51 -13.87 3.15 -0.34
N LYS A 52 -13.94 4.36 -0.90
CA LYS A 52 -15.07 4.78 -1.77
C LYS A 52 -15.11 4.01 -3.08
N ILE A 53 -13.95 3.78 -3.69
CA ILE A 53 -13.87 3.14 -5.01
C ILE A 53 -14.03 1.62 -4.92
N LEU A 54 -13.79 1.05 -3.74
CA LEU A 54 -14.01 -0.37 -3.48
C LEU A 54 -15.49 -0.72 -3.33
N ALA A 55 -15.86 -1.89 -3.83
CA ALA A 55 -17.13 -2.54 -3.52
C ALA A 55 -17.25 -2.82 -2.00
N PRO A 56 -18.47 -3.06 -1.46
CA PRO A 56 -18.67 -3.24 -0.01
C PRO A 56 -17.82 -4.33 0.66
N SER A 57 -17.43 -5.38 -0.07
CA SER A 57 -16.57 -6.47 0.42
C SER A 57 -15.18 -6.46 -0.23
N GLY A 58 -14.80 -5.33 -0.84
CA GLY A 58 -13.52 -5.20 -1.50
C GLY A 58 -12.35 -5.09 -0.52
N ALA A 59 -11.14 -5.18 -1.06
CA ALA A 59 -9.91 -5.11 -0.29
C ALA A 59 -8.86 -4.22 -0.95
N VAL A 60 -8.06 -3.55 -0.11
CA VAL A 60 -6.77 -2.98 -0.52
C VAL A 60 -5.69 -3.97 -0.12
N LEU A 61 -4.78 -4.28 -1.03
CA LEU A 61 -3.55 -5.02 -0.76
C LEU A 61 -2.39 -4.09 -1.07
N ALA A 62 -1.53 -3.82 -0.10
CA ALA A 62 -0.35 -2.99 -0.29
C ALA A 62 0.91 -3.82 -0.08
N ASN A 63 1.81 -3.78 -1.06
CA ASN A 63 3.15 -4.33 -0.92
C ASN A 63 3.98 -3.36 -0.08
N VAL A 64 4.42 -3.80 1.09
CA VAL A 64 5.20 -3.01 2.04
C VAL A 64 6.53 -3.71 2.28
N VAL A 65 7.59 -3.13 1.75
CA VAL A 65 8.97 -3.55 2.01
C VAL A 65 9.37 -3.02 3.39
N SER A 66 9.83 -3.91 4.27
CA SER A 66 10.42 -3.53 5.54
C SER A 66 11.76 -2.82 5.34
N ALA A 67 12.07 -1.84 6.19
CA ALA A 67 13.37 -1.21 6.18
C ALA A 67 14.35 -1.99 7.08
N GLU A 68 15.65 -1.85 6.80
CA GLU A 68 16.74 -2.45 7.61
C GLU A 68 16.59 -3.97 7.82
N GLU A 69 16.41 -4.73 6.73
CA GLU A 69 16.35 -6.21 6.77
C GLU A 69 15.27 -6.73 7.74
N GLY A 70 14.06 -6.15 7.72
CA GLY A 70 12.95 -6.60 8.57
C GLY A 70 12.91 -5.99 9.98
N SER A 71 13.97 -5.31 10.42
CA SER A 71 14.04 -4.80 11.80
C SER A 71 13.24 -3.52 12.05
N ASP A 72 12.96 -2.72 11.01
CA ASP A 72 12.12 -1.54 11.10
C ASP A 72 10.78 -1.72 10.37
N ILE A 73 9.76 -2.05 11.17
CA ILE A 73 8.35 -2.15 10.76
C ILE A 73 7.53 -0.89 11.09
N SER A 74 8.15 0.23 11.46
CA SER A 74 7.44 1.45 11.85
C SER A 74 6.50 1.94 10.74
N PHE A 75 6.98 1.97 9.49
CA PHE A 75 6.16 2.36 8.35
C PHE A 75 4.97 1.42 8.13
N LEU A 76 5.17 0.09 8.28
CA LEU A 76 4.09 -0.89 8.19
C LEU A 76 3.01 -0.60 9.24
N ARG A 77 3.42 -0.33 10.49
CA ARG A 77 2.51 -0.01 11.60
C ARG A 77 1.78 1.32 11.39
N ASP A 78 2.45 2.34 10.87
CA ASP A 78 1.87 3.66 10.57
C ASP A 78 0.87 3.59 9.39
N PHE A 79 1.21 2.83 8.35
CA PHE A 79 0.31 2.59 7.22
C PHE A 79 -0.90 1.74 7.66
N ALA A 80 -0.67 0.69 8.44
CA ALA A 80 -1.75 -0.09 9.04
C ALA A 80 -2.69 0.78 9.88
N ALA A 81 -2.15 1.70 10.68
CA ALA A 81 -2.94 2.65 11.47
C ALA A 81 -3.78 3.60 10.60
N SER A 82 -3.23 3.99 9.44
CA SER A 82 -3.94 4.84 8.47
C SER A 82 -5.10 4.11 7.81
N LEU A 83 -4.90 2.85 7.43
CA LEU A 83 -5.96 1.99 6.92
C LEU A 83 -7.00 1.66 8.00
N GLY A 84 -6.56 1.39 9.23
CA GLY A 84 -7.42 1.05 10.37
C GLY A 84 -8.31 2.21 10.84
N ALA A 85 -8.00 3.44 10.44
CA ALA A 85 -8.88 4.59 10.64
C ALA A 85 -10.13 4.56 9.73
N VAL A 86 -10.15 3.71 8.70
CA VAL A 86 -11.19 3.67 7.65
C VAL A 86 -11.80 2.29 7.47
N PHE A 87 -11.00 1.23 7.52
CA PHE A 87 -11.42 -0.16 7.31
C PHE A 87 -11.65 -0.89 8.63
N SER A 88 -12.57 -1.85 8.60
CA SER A 88 -12.93 -2.64 9.79
C SER A 88 -11.84 -3.63 10.20
N ASN A 89 -11.12 -4.19 9.22
CA ASN A 89 -10.06 -5.18 9.45
C ASN A 89 -8.79 -4.80 8.70
N VAL A 90 -7.66 -4.89 9.40
CA VAL A 90 -6.32 -4.67 8.84
C VAL A 90 -5.40 -5.78 9.33
N TYR A 91 -4.72 -6.46 8.42
CA TYR A 91 -3.77 -7.52 8.75
C TYR A 91 -2.63 -7.56 7.73
N ALA A 92 -1.50 -8.13 8.10
CA ALA A 92 -0.40 -8.38 7.17
C ALA A 92 -0.11 -9.87 7.04
N GLU A 93 0.28 -10.28 5.84
CA GLU A 93 0.90 -11.58 5.59
C GLU A 93 2.37 -11.41 5.22
N LEU A 94 3.20 -12.28 5.79
CA LEU A 94 4.61 -12.40 5.43
C LEU A 94 4.72 -13.18 4.11
N CYS A 95 5.34 -12.58 3.09
CA CYS A 95 5.75 -13.32 1.91
C CYS A 95 7.13 -13.97 2.12
N GLU A 96 7.23 -15.01 2.97
CA GLU A 96 8.47 -15.79 3.09
C GLU A 96 8.42 -17.10 2.31
N GLN A 97 9.42 -17.31 1.43
CA GLN A 97 9.92 -18.66 1.13
C GLN A 97 11.29 -18.70 0.44
N ASP A 98 12.21 -17.74 0.64
CA ASP A 98 13.58 -17.85 0.12
C ASP A 98 14.62 -17.42 1.15
N GLU A 99 15.53 -18.33 1.54
CA GLU A 99 16.63 -18.11 2.50
C GLU A 99 17.64 -17.02 2.04
N PHE A 100 17.45 -16.46 0.85
CA PHE A 100 18.29 -15.43 0.23
C PHE A 100 17.59 -14.07 0.07
N ALA A 101 16.34 -13.93 0.53
CA ALA A 101 15.66 -12.64 0.54
C ALA A 101 16.33 -11.72 1.57
N VAL A 102 16.79 -10.55 1.12
CA VAL A 102 17.48 -9.54 1.95
C VAL A 102 16.47 -8.60 2.64
N GLU A 103 15.20 -8.62 2.22
CA GLU A 103 14.13 -7.74 2.72
C GLU A 103 12.85 -8.55 2.92
N ASP A 104 12.20 -8.39 4.08
CA ASP A 104 10.89 -8.98 4.34
C ASP A 104 9.80 -8.13 3.70
N ASN A 105 9.06 -8.72 2.76
CA ASN A 105 7.91 -8.11 2.12
C ASN A 105 6.62 -8.51 2.83
N TYR A 106 5.89 -7.51 3.29
CA TYR A 106 4.57 -7.67 3.88
C TYR A 106 3.50 -7.30 2.86
N ILE A 107 2.51 -8.18 2.70
CA ILE A 107 1.26 -7.80 2.05
C ILE A 107 0.33 -7.29 3.14
N LEU A 108 0.20 -5.98 3.25
CA LEU A 108 -0.74 -5.32 4.15
C LEU A 108 -2.11 -5.28 3.49
N VAL A 109 -3.10 -5.90 4.14
CA VAL A 109 -4.47 -6.01 3.65
C VAL A 109 -5.40 -5.17 4.53
N ALA A 110 -6.30 -4.42 3.90
CA ALA A 110 -7.38 -3.73 4.57
C ALA A 110 -8.73 -4.01 3.89
N THR A 111 -9.73 -4.39 4.67
CA THR A 111 -11.05 -4.79 4.15
C THR A 111 -12.15 -4.61 5.21
N ASP A 112 -13.40 -4.48 4.75
CA ASP A 112 -14.59 -4.58 5.60
C ASP A 112 -15.19 -6.00 5.63
N SER A 113 -14.59 -6.94 4.89
CA SER A 113 -14.95 -8.35 4.98
C SER A 113 -14.63 -8.91 6.36
N SER A 114 -15.48 -9.79 6.89
CA SER A 114 -15.27 -10.46 8.17
C SER A 114 -14.28 -11.62 8.11
N TYR A 115 -13.77 -11.97 6.92
CA TYR A 115 -12.79 -13.03 6.77
C TYR A 115 -11.37 -12.48 6.98
N ILE A 116 -10.66 -13.07 7.93
CA ILE A 116 -9.24 -12.86 8.19
C ILE A 116 -8.58 -14.25 8.18
N PRO A 117 -7.44 -14.43 7.48
CA PRO A 117 -6.69 -15.68 7.50
C PRO A 117 -6.17 -16.01 8.91
N ASP A 118 -6.16 -17.30 9.28
CA ASP A 118 -5.84 -17.73 10.65
C ASP A 118 -4.42 -17.35 11.09
N ASP A 119 -3.45 -17.35 10.16
CA ASP A 119 -2.03 -17.08 10.44
C ASP A 119 -1.63 -15.61 10.15
N ALA A 120 -2.60 -14.73 9.85
CA ALA A 120 -2.31 -13.34 9.53
C ALA A 120 -1.90 -12.54 10.77
N LEU A 121 -0.96 -11.60 10.59
CA LEU A 121 -0.61 -10.61 11.60
C LEU A 121 -1.70 -9.54 11.65
N VAL A 122 -2.66 -9.67 12.55
CA VAL A 122 -3.78 -8.71 12.70
C VAL A 122 -3.30 -7.47 13.44
N PHE A 123 -3.69 -6.29 12.93
CA PHE A 123 -3.44 -5.01 13.60
C PHE A 123 -4.67 -4.54 14.39
N ASP A 124 -4.40 -3.95 15.55
CA ASP A 124 -5.35 -3.43 16.52
C ASP A 124 -4.78 -2.19 17.24
N ALA A 125 -5.51 -1.65 18.22
CA ALA A 125 -5.13 -0.44 18.94
C ALA A 125 -3.74 -0.50 19.61
N ASP A 126 -3.26 -1.69 19.98
CA ASP A 126 -1.98 -1.87 20.67
C ASP A 126 -0.81 -2.06 19.68
N THR A 127 -1.11 -2.58 18.48
CA THR A 127 -0.13 -2.88 17.44
C THR A 127 -0.06 -1.81 16.34
N PHE A 128 -1.06 -0.95 16.22
CA PHE A 128 -1.01 0.21 15.33
C PHE A 128 0.14 1.16 15.68
N GLY A 129 0.67 1.83 14.65
CA GLY A 129 1.59 2.95 14.76
C GLY A 129 0.85 4.29 14.82
N THR A 130 1.47 5.33 14.27
CA THR A 130 0.86 6.65 14.11
C THR A 130 0.22 6.78 12.73
N PRO A 131 -1.09 7.07 12.62
CA PRO A 131 -1.71 7.31 11.32
C PRO A 131 -1.02 8.46 10.57
N VAL A 132 -0.67 8.21 9.32
CA VAL A 132 -0.08 9.19 8.40
C VAL A 132 -1.20 10.04 7.81
N ARG A 133 -1.01 11.36 7.77
CA ARG A 133 -1.97 12.28 7.14
C ARG A 133 -1.32 13.07 6.03
N ASP A 134 -2.11 13.45 5.03
CA ASP A 134 -1.65 14.30 3.92
C ASP A 134 -0.93 15.58 4.42
N GLY A 135 -1.40 16.16 5.53
CA GLY A 135 -0.81 17.36 6.13
C GLY A 135 0.56 17.16 6.79
N ASP A 136 0.91 15.93 7.15
CA ASP A 136 2.17 15.57 7.79
C ASP A 136 3.27 15.23 6.77
N LEU A 137 2.87 14.96 5.53
CA LEU A 137 3.80 14.78 4.43
C LEU A 137 4.47 16.12 4.14
N LYS A 138 5.76 16.23 4.50
CA LYS A 138 6.59 17.34 4.03
C LYS A 138 6.48 17.36 2.51
N LEU A 139 6.19 18.53 1.94
CA LEU A 139 6.27 18.79 0.50
C LEU A 139 7.74 18.67 0.05
N THR A 140 8.28 17.46 0.02
CA THR A 140 9.58 17.17 -0.59
C THR A 140 9.33 16.97 -2.07
N GLY A 141 9.11 18.08 -2.75
CA GLY A 141 8.89 18.13 -4.18
C GLY A 141 8.81 19.58 -4.63
N THR A 142 9.96 20.20 -4.87
CA THR A 142 10.04 21.29 -5.84
C THR A 142 9.47 20.77 -7.17
N PRO A 143 8.53 21.48 -7.83
CA PRO A 143 8.05 21.07 -9.14
C PRO A 143 9.20 21.23 -10.15
N GLY A 144 9.93 20.16 -10.44
CA GLY A 144 11.08 20.21 -11.33
C GLY A 144 11.83 18.89 -11.61
N ASP A 145 11.87 17.93 -10.67
CA ASP A 145 12.80 16.79 -10.80
C ASP A 145 12.17 15.54 -11.45
N ILE A 146 11.46 15.73 -12.56
CA ILE A 146 11.17 14.65 -13.52
C ILE A 146 12.26 14.63 -14.61
N ASN A 147 13.52 14.36 -14.24
CA ASN A 147 14.57 13.81 -15.12
C ASN A 147 15.93 13.88 -14.44
N ALA A 148 16.30 12.83 -13.72
CA ALA A 148 17.70 12.44 -13.59
C ALA A 148 17.76 10.93 -13.79
N GLY A 149 18.07 10.52 -15.02
CA GLY A 149 18.27 9.13 -15.37
C GLY A 149 19.32 8.50 -14.47
N HIS A 150 18.92 7.46 -13.75
CA HIS A 150 19.83 6.46 -13.20
C HIS A 150 19.51 5.12 -13.89
N PRO A 151 20.53 4.35 -14.31
CA PRO A 151 20.33 3.22 -15.19
C PRO A 151 19.49 2.12 -14.53
N ALA A 152 18.51 1.63 -15.29
CA ALA A 152 17.66 0.50 -14.93
C ALA A 152 18.52 -0.72 -14.57
N SER A 153 18.58 -1.05 -13.28
CA SER A 153 19.06 -2.36 -12.83
C SER A 153 17.89 -3.34 -12.91
N GLY A 154 17.83 -4.07 -14.02
CA GLY A 154 17.33 -5.44 -14.11
C GLY A 154 15.99 -5.74 -13.43
N GLY A 155 14.89 -5.30 -14.04
CA GLY A 155 13.59 -5.90 -13.78
C GLY A 155 13.62 -7.38 -14.19
N LYS A 156 13.41 -8.27 -13.22
CA LYS A 156 13.07 -9.66 -13.50
C LYS A 156 11.55 -9.75 -13.41
N LEU A 157 10.90 -9.75 -14.57
CA LEU A 157 9.52 -10.22 -14.69
C LEU A 157 9.48 -11.70 -14.28
N ILE A 158 8.61 -12.02 -13.35
CA ILE A 158 7.82 -13.25 -13.33
C ILE A 158 6.38 -12.86 -13.00
#